data_AF-A0A7C1E2Z5-F1
#
_entry.id   AF-A0A7C1E2Z5-F1
#
_cell.length_a   1.000
_cell.length_b   1.000
_cell.length_c   1.000
_cell.angle_alpha   90.00
_cell.angle_beta   90.00
_cell.angle_gamma   90.00
#
_symmetry.space_group_name_H-M   'P 1'
#
loop_
_entity.id
_entity.type
_entity.pdbx_description
1 polymer ?
#
loop_
_entity_poly.entity_id
_entity_poly.type
_entity_poly.pdbx_seq_one_letter_code
_entity_poly.pdbx_strand_id
1 'polypeptide(L)'
;MHIHFIAIGGAVMHNLAIALHKKGWVVSGSDDEIFEPSRSRLQEHGLLPEKNGWDPDRIHPGIDAVILGMHAQKSNPELKKAQQLGIQVYSFPEYLYEQSQN
;
A
#
# COMPACT_ATOMS: atom_id res chain seq x y z
N MET A 1 -8.82 -5.84 8.67
CA MET A 1 -8.23 -6.10 7.34
C MET A 1 -6.76 -5.71 7.38
N HIS A 2 -5.92 -6.43 6.64
CA HIS A 2 -4.53 -6.09 6.37
C HIS A 2 -4.39 -5.67 4.91
N ILE A 3 -4.05 -4.40 4.72
CA ILE A 3 -3.84 -3.82 3.39
C ILE A 3 -2.37 -3.47 3.19
N HIS A 4 -1.86 -3.83 2.02
CA HIS A 4 -0.52 -3.49 1.59
C HIS A 4 -0.56 -2.49 0.44
N PHE A 5 0.18 -1.40 0.58
CA PHE A 5 0.31 -0.36 -0.43
C PHE A 5 1.60 -0.53 -1.21
N ILE A 6 1.51 -0.68 -2.52
CA ILE A 6 2.67 -0.57 -3.41
C ILE A 6 2.72 0.87 -3.92
N ALA A 7 3.84 1.56 -3.67
CA ALA A 7 4.02 3.01 -3.82
C ALA A 7 3.24 3.85 -2.77
N ILE A 8 3.43 3.51 -1.49
CA ILE A 8 2.75 4.16 -0.35
C ILE A 8 3.11 5.65 -0.19
N GLY A 9 4.29 6.07 -0.68
CA GLY A 9 4.81 7.43 -0.57
C GLY A 9 4.12 8.44 -1.50
N GLY A 10 3.26 7.98 -2.42
CA GLY A 10 2.50 8.87 -3.30
C GLY A 10 1.66 9.91 -2.53
N ALA A 11 1.52 11.12 -3.10
CA ALA A 11 0.81 12.24 -2.46
C ALA A 11 -0.64 11.90 -2.06
N VAL A 12 -1.34 11.08 -2.82
CA VAL A 12 -2.69 10.59 -2.49
C VAL A 12 -2.62 9.30 -1.65
N MET A 13 -1.67 8.41 -1.98
CA MET A 13 -1.55 7.08 -1.37
C MET A 13 -1.28 7.13 0.13
N HIS A 14 -0.35 7.98 0.59
CA HIS A 14 -0.02 8.05 2.02
C HIS A 14 -1.21 8.52 2.86
N ASN A 15 -2.02 9.46 2.36
CA ASN A 15 -3.21 9.94 3.06
C ASN A 15 -4.25 8.82 3.18
N LEU A 16 -4.44 8.02 2.13
CA LEU A 16 -5.33 6.86 2.19
C LEU A 16 -4.81 5.82 3.18
N ALA A 17 -3.51 5.49 3.16
CA ALA A 17 -2.89 4.56 4.10
C ALA A 17 -3.13 5.00 5.56
N ILE A 18 -2.93 6.28 5.85
CA ILE A 18 -3.20 6.87 7.17
C ILE A 18 -4.69 6.78 7.53
N ALA A 19 -5.59 7.07 6.60
CA ALA A 19 -7.03 6.99 6.83
C ALA A 19 -7.47 5.55 7.17
N LEU A 20 -6.97 4.55 6.44
CA LEU A 20 -7.27 3.14 6.70
C LEU A 20 -6.66 2.66 8.02
N HIS A 21 -5.45 3.11 8.35
CA HIS A 21 -4.86 2.86 9.66
C HIS A 21 -5.73 3.43 10.80
N LYS A 22 -6.21 4.67 10.66
CA LYS A 22 -7.12 5.31 11.63
C LYS A 22 -8.48 4.61 11.71
N LYS A 23 -8.92 3.92 10.66
CA LYS A 23 -10.11 3.04 10.64
C LYS A 23 -9.89 1.73 11.43
N GLY A 24 -8.68 1.49 11.96
CA GLY A 24 -8.32 0.30 12.73
C GLY A 24 -7.81 -0.86 11.88
N TRP A 25 -7.40 -0.60 10.64
CA TRP A 25 -6.85 -1.65 9.76
C TRP A 25 -5.34 -1.76 9.92
N VAL A 26 -4.83 -2.96 9.69
CA VAL A 26 -3.39 -3.19 9.58
C VAL A 26 -2.96 -2.67 8.22
N VAL A 27 -2.06 -1.70 8.21
CA VAL A 27 -1.58 -1.07 6.98
C VAL A 27 -0.08 -1.25 6.90
N SER A 28 0.37 -1.69 5.75
CA SER A 28 1.79 -1.82 5.41
C SER A 28 2.01 -1.25 4.01
N GLY A 29 3.26 -1.00 3.65
CA GLY A 29 3.55 -0.60 2.28
C GLY A 29 5.03 -0.56 1.95
N SER A 30 5.28 -0.26 0.68
CA SER A 30 6.59 -0.18 0.05
C SER A 30 6.64 1.03 -0.87
N ASP A 31 7.84 1.59 -1.04
CA ASP A 31 8.14 2.60 -2.05
C ASP A 31 9.64 2.63 -2.29
N ASP A 32 10.07 2.94 -3.51
CA ASP A 32 11.49 3.12 -3.83
C ASP A 32 12.07 4.30 -3.05
N GLU A 33 11.35 5.42 -3.04
CA GLU A 33 11.74 6.63 -2.32
C GLU A 33 10.50 7.35 -1.78
N ILE A 34 10.58 7.79 -0.52
CA ILE A 34 9.49 8.54 0.13
C ILE A 34 10.01 9.91 0.54
N PHE A 35 9.41 10.93 -0.05
CA PHE A 35 9.76 12.33 0.15
C PHE A 35 8.78 13.03 1.10
N GLU A 36 9.14 14.24 1.52
CA GLU A 36 8.21 15.12 2.24
C GLU A 36 7.08 15.62 1.33
N PRO A 37 5.85 15.80 1.84
CA PRO A 37 5.44 15.63 3.24
C PRO A 37 5.06 14.19 3.63
N SER A 38 5.09 13.26 2.68
CA SER A 38 4.61 11.89 2.89
C SER A 38 5.44 11.12 3.91
N ARG A 39 6.76 11.32 3.92
CA ARG A 39 7.70 10.66 4.83
C ARG A 39 7.37 10.94 6.30
N SER A 40 7.38 12.21 6.71
CA SER A 40 7.09 12.61 8.10
C SER A 40 5.71 12.15 8.56
N ARG A 41 4.69 12.28 7.69
CA ARG A 41 3.31 11.86 8.00
C ARG A 41 3.16 10.35 8.18
N LEU A 42 3.80 9.55 7.32
CA LEU A 42 3.82 8.10 7.47
C LEU A 42 4.56 7.71 8.75
N GLN A 43 5.66 8.37 9.07
CA GLN A 43 6.43 8.11 10.28
C GLN A 43 5.63 8.40 11.56
N GLU A 44 4.91 9.53 11.61
CA GLU A 44 4.07 9.92 12.75
C GLU A 44 2.99 8.87 13.06
N HIS A 45 2.52 8.17 12.03
CA HIS A 45 1.52 7.10 12.16
C HIS A 45 2.13 5.69 12.22
N GLY A 46 3.46 5.55 12.29
CA GLY A 46 4.12 4.24 12.31
C GLY A 46 3.96 3.42 11.02
N LEU A 47 3.67 4.10 9.91
CA LEU A 47 3.44 3.50 8.59
C LEU A 47 4.62 3.67 7.63
N LEU A 48 5.68 4.37 8.05
CA LEU A 48 6.88 4.53 7.24
C LEU A 48 7.56 3.16 7.09
N PRO A 49 7.78 2.67 5.86
CA PRO A 49 8.48 1.39 5.66
C PRO A 49 9.89 1.43 6.25
N GLU A 50 10.28 0.36 6.94
CA GLU A 50 11.62 0.26 7.55
C GLU A 50 12.76 0.26 6.52
N LYS A 51 12.47 -0.25 5.32
CA LYS A 51 13.39 -0.26 4.18
C LYS A 51 12.67 0.28 2.96
N ASN A 52 13.40 1.11 2.21
CA ASN A 52 13.03 1.54 0.88
C ASN A 52 13.14 0.38 -0.13
N GLY A 53 12.46 0.53 -1.25
CA GLY A 53 12.40 -0.44 -2.34
C GLY A 53 11.27 -1.46 -2.22
N TRP A 54 11.28 -2.39 -3.16
CA TRP A 54 10.30 -3.45 -3.31
C TRP A 54 10.83 -4.76 -2.73
N ASP A 55 10.06 -5.38 -1.85
CA ASP A 55 10.43 -6.62 -1.17
C ASP A 55 9.26 -7.63 -1.25
N PRO A 56 9.34 -8.64 -2.14
CA PRO A 56 8.26 -9.62 -2.30
C PRO A 56 7.98 -10.44 -1.03
N ASP A 57 8.91 -10.52 -0.08
CA ASP A 57 8.71 -11.24 1.18
C ASP A 57 7.74 -10.50 2.12
N ARG A 58 7.49 -9.20 1.87
CA ARG A 58 6.41 -8.45 2.53
C ARG A 58 5.03 -8.89 2.10
N ILE A 59 4.92 -9.61 0.98
CA ILE A 59 3.64 -10.09 0.45
C ILE A 59 3.40 -11.53 0.90
N HIS A 60 2.42 -11.70 1.79
CA HIS A 60 2.09 -12.97 2.41
C HIS A 60 0.56 -13.21 2.42
N PRO A 61 0.10 -14.47 2.64
CA PRO A 61 -1.33 -14.82 2.63
C PRO A 61 -2.21 -14.15 3.70
N GLY A 62 -1.61 -13.40 4.63
CA GLY A 62 -2.36 -12.65 5.64
C GLY A 62 -2.78 -11.26 5.17
N ILE A 63 -2.37 -10.85 3.97
CA ILE A 63 -2.80 -9.61 3.32
C ILE A 63 -4.13 -9.87 2.63
N ASP A 64 -5.14 -9.08 2.98
CA ASP A 64 -6.47 -9.16 2.39
C ASP A 64 -6.52 -8.47 1.02
N ALA A 65 -5.80 -7.36 0.86
CA ALA A 65 -5.79 -6.58 -0.36
C ALA A 65 -4.47 -5.82 -0.58
N VAL A 66 -4.13 -5.64 -1.85
CA VAL A 66 -3.05 -4.75 -2.30
C VAL A 66 -3.65 -3.55 -3.01
N ILE A 67 -3.22 -2.35 -2.63
CA ILE A 67 -3.56 -1.11 -3.34
C ILE A 67 -2.33 -0.65 -4.13
N LEU A 68 -2.47 -0.62 -5.45
CA LEU A 68 -1.42 -0.29 -6.39
C LEU A 68 -1.45 1.21 -6.72
N GLY A 69 -0.38 1.93 -6.37
CA GLY A 69 -0.16 3.31 -6.78
C GLY A 69 0.30 3.42 -8.25
N MET A 70 0.08 4.57 -8.89
CA MET A 70 0.38 4.77 -10.31
C MET A 70 1.85 4.60 -10.70
N HIS A 71 2.78 4.74 -9.75
CA HIS A 71 4.22 4.58 -9.99
C HIS A 71 4.69 3.12 -9.94
N ALA A 72 3.84 2.20 -9.49
CA ALA A 72 4.20 0.80 -9.42
C ALA A 72 4.19 0.17 -10.82
N GLN A 73 5.37 -0.25 -11.28
CA GLN A 73 5.54 -0.85 -12.60
C GLN A 73 4.93 -2.26 -12.67
N LYS A 74 4.49 -2.69 -13.85
CA LYS A 74 4.01 -4.09 -14.09
C LYS A 74 5.07 -5.15 -13.75
N SER A 75 6.34 -4.78 -13.74
CA SER A 75 7.47 -5.62 -13.37
C SER A 75 7.67 -5.77 -11.85
N ASN A 76 6.94 -5.00 -11.03
CA ASN A 76 7.13 -4.95 -9.58
C ASN A 76 7.01 -6.35 -8.95
N PRO A 77 8.01 -6.78 -8.15
CA PRO A 77 8.07 -8.13 -7.61
C PRO A 77 6.96 -8.41 -6.59
N GLU A 78 6.55 -7.42 -5.80
CA GLU A 78 5.44 -7.53 -4.83
C GLU A 78 4.10 -7.72 -5.54
N LEU A 79 3.87 -6.97 -6.62
CA LEU A 79 2.66 -7.12 -7.43
C LEU A 79 2.56 -8.53 -8.01
N LYS A 80 3.65 -9.07 -8.57
CA LYS A 80 3.68 -10.44 -9.10
C LYS A 80 3.41 -11.47 -8.00
N LYS A 81 4.00 -11.27 -6.82
CA LYS A 81 3.79 -12.16 -5.67
C LYS A 81 2.33 -12.14 -5.21
N ALA A 82 1.72 -10.95 -5.15
CA ALA A 82 0.31 -10.79 -4.77
C ALA A 82 -0.61 -11.55 -5.75
N GLN A 83 -0.37 -11.40 -7.05
CA GLN A 83 -1.09 -12.12 -8.10
C GLN A 83 -0.92 -13.65 -7.99
N GLN A 84 0.29 -14.13 -7.72
CA GLN A 84 0.56 -15.56 -7.52
C GLN A 84 -0.18 -16.14 -6.31
N LEU A 85 -0.33 -15.35 -5.25
CA LEU A 85 -1.07 -15.74 -4.04
C LEU A 85 -2.58 -15.55 -4.19
N GLY A 86 -3.07 -15.01 -5.31
CA GLY A 86 -4.48 -14.70 -5.52
C GLY A 86 -4.99 -13.58 -4.61
N ILE A 87 -4.11 -12.73 -4.09
CA ILE A 87 -4.49 -11.57 -3.27
C ILE A 87 -5.16 -10.55 -4.18
N GLN A 88 -6.28 -9.99 -3.72
CA GLN A 88 -7.03 -9.00 -4.47
C GLN A 88 -6.20 -7.72 -4.65
N VAL A 89 -6.03 -7.28 -5.89
CA VAL A 89 -5.31 -6.05 -6.23
C VAL A 89 -6.30 -5.01 -6.72
N TYR A 90 -6.21 -3.81 -6.16
CA TYR A 90 -6.99 -2.65 -6.57
C TYR A 90 -6.07 -1.51 -7.02
N SER A 91 -6.47 -0.76 -8.04
CA SER A 91 -5.99 0.61 -8.19
C SER A 91 -6.62 1.52 -7.13
N PHE A 92 -6.03 2.69 -6.90
CA PHE A 92 -6.60 3.67 -5.97
C PHE A 92 -8.07 4.06 -6.31
N PRO A 93 -8.44 4.39 -7.57
CA PRO A 93 -9.82 4.71 -7.91
C PRO A 93 -10.79 3.54 -7.72
N GLU A 94 -10.39 2.33 -8.08
CA GLU A 94 -11.21 1.12 -7.88
C GLU A 94 -11.46 0.88 -6.39
N TYR A 95 -10.41 0.99 -5.58
CA TYR A 95 -10.54 0.82 -4.14
C TYR A 95 -11.47 1.87 -3.51
N LEU A 96 -11.39 3.13 -3.95
CA LEU A 96 -12.27 4.19 -3.48
C LEU A 96 -13.74 3.93 -3.87
N TYR A 97 -13.98 3.47 -5.10
CA TYR A 97 -15.30 3.07 -5.57
C TYR A 97 -15.88 1.93 -4.73
N GLU A 98 -15.10 0.87 -4.48
CA GLU A 98 -15.50 -0.25 -3.62
C GLU A 98 -15.88 0.22 -2.20
N GLN A 99 -15.13 1.15 -1.63
CA GLN A 99 -15.45 1.71 -0.30
C GLN A 99 -16.71 2.59 -0.29
N SER A 100 -17.13 3.14 -1.44
CA SER A 100 -18.32 3.99 -1.56
C SER A 100 -19.61 3.22 -1.82
N GLN A 101 -19.54 1.92 -2.10
CA GLN A 101 -20.74 1.07 -2.33
C GLN A 101 -21.45 0.66 -1.02
N ASN A 102 -21.02 1.19 0.14
CA ASN A 102 -21.60 0.94 1.47
C ASN A 102 -22.54 2.05 1.91
#